data_AF-A0A1N7HKX2-F1
#
_entry.id   AF-A0A1N7HKX2-F1
#
_cell.length_a   1.000
_cell.length_b   1.000
_cell.length_c   1.000
_cell.angle_alpha   90.00
_cell.angle_beta   90.00
_cell.angle_gamma   90.00
#
_symmetry.space_group_name_H-M   'P 1'
#
loop_
_entity.id
_entity.type
_entity.pdbx_description
1 polymer ?
#
loop_
_entity_poly.entity_id
_entity_poly.type
_entity_poly.pdbx_seq_one_letter_code
_entity_poly.pdbx_strand_id
1 'polypeptide(L)'
;MTDRVQLSQAMEAAYQAAQAAMQDIRAEETALRQSLAELDAQRMASRALPLEQWAAPRAIGADLLWQGWTQRTRQELNVKLAQVLVRKAEKLAALRHAFGRAEAVRRIIEDERKARRKAAQGRDLERDQYLALMNGPTSAGGQNR
;
A
#
# COMPACT_ATOMS: atom_id res chain seq x y z
N MET A 1 -15.44 -24.76 -4.10
CA MET A 1 -14.99 -23.71 -5.04
C MET A 1 -15.37 -22.31 -4.55
N THR A 2 -16.50 -22.16 -3.84
CA THR A 2 -16.98 -20.94 -3.17
C THR A 2 -16.10 -20.48 -2.00
N ASP A 3 -15.69 -21.40 -1.13
CA ASP A 3 -14.93 -21.10 0.11
C ASP A 3 -13.61 -20.33 -0.14
N ARG A 4 -12.83 -20.74 -1.14
CA ARG A 4 -11.56 -20.06 -1.49
C ARG A 4 -11.73 -18.69 -2.12
N VAL A 5 -12.79 -18.50 -2.90
CA VAL A 5 -13.11 -17.20 -3.49
C VAL A 5 -13.55 -16.23 -2.38
N GLN A 6 -14.34 -16.72 -1.42
CA GLN A 6 -14.72 -15.96 -0.23
C GLN A 6 -13.49 -15.61 0.63
N LEU A 7 -12.56 -16.55 0.84
CA LEU A 7 -11.30 -16.29 1.53
C LEU A 7 -10.47 -15.21 0.82
N SER A 8 -10.35 -15.28 -0.51
CA SER A 8 -9.64 -14.27 -1.30
C SER A 8 -10.27 -12.88 -1.17
N GLN A 9 -11.60 -12.80 -1.25
CA GLN A 9 -12.35 -11.56 -1.08
C GLN A 9 -12.18 -10.98 0.33
N ALA A 10 -12.21 -11.81 1.36
CA ALA A 10 -11.98 -11.39 2.74
C ALA A 10 -10.56 -10.87 2.95
N MET A 11 -9.54 -11.53 2.38
CA MET A 11 -8.15 -11.08 2.48
C MET A 11 -7.90 -9.77 1.72
N GLU A 12 -8.52 -9.61 0.54
CA GLU A 12 -8.47 -8.36 -0.21
C GLU A 12 -9.15 -7.22 0.58
N ALA A 13 -10.34 -7.47 1.14
CA ALA A 13 -11.04 -6.48 1.98
C ALA A 13 -10.20 -6.07 3.20
N ALA A 14 -9.53 -7.03 3.85
CA ALA A 14 -8.62 -6.73 4.96
C ALA A 14 -7.39 -5.90 4.54
N TYR A 15 -6.85 -6.16 3.34
CA TYR A 15 -5.77 -5.36 2.76
C TYR A 15 -6.23 -3.93 2.46
N GLN A 16 -7.40 -3.76 1.84
CA GLN A 16 -7.99 -2.45 1.55
C GLN A 16 -8.25 -1.65 2.83
N ALA A 17 -8.79 -2.28 3.87
CA ALA A 17 -9.00 -1.65 5.17
C ALA A 17 -7.68 -1.19 5.81
N ALA A 18 -6.62 -2.02 5.74
CA ALA A 18 -5.30 -1.65 6.22
C ALA A 18 -4.69 -0.49 5.41
N GLN A 19 -4.96 -0.42 4.11
CA GLN A 19 -4.51 0.66 3.24
C GLN A 19 -5.23 1.97 3.54
N ALA A 20 -6.54 1.93 3.79
CA ALA A 20 -7.32 3.09 4.21
C ALA A 20 -6.81 3.67 5.54
N ALA A 21 -6.61 2.81 6.55
CA ALA A 21 -6.05 3.23 7.84
C ALA A 21 -4.64 3.85 7.74
N MET A 22 -3.86 3.48 6.72
CA MET A 22 -2.55 4.10 6.46
C MET A 22 -2.67 5.52 5.89
N GLN A 23 -3.75 5.84 5.17
CA GLN A 23 -3.95 7.18 4.60
C GLN A 23 -4.18 8.21 5.70
N ASP A 24 -4.98 7.87 6.72
CA ASP A 24 -5.25 8.77 7.86
C ASP A 24 -3.95 9.16 8.58
N ILE A 25 -3.08 8.18 8.84
CA ILE A 25 -1.77 8.41 9.47
C ILE A 25 -0.86 9.26 8.58
N ARG A 26 -0.90 9.07 7.26
CA ARG A 26 -0.12 9.88 6.31
C ARG A 26 -0.60 11.33 6.29
N ALA A 27 -1.91 11.55 6.37
CA ALA A 27 -2.48 12.89 6.45
C ALA A 27 -2.05 13.59 7.75
N GLU A 28 -2.12 12.89 8.90
CA GLU A 28 -1.67 13.42 10.19
C GLU A 28 -0.16 13.76 10.18
N GLU A 29 0.68 12.87 9.63
CA GLU A 29 2.11 13.13 9.47
C GLU A 29 2.38 14.35 8.60
N THR A 30 1.68 14.46 7.47
CA THR A 30 1.86 15.57 6.53
C THR A 30 1.49 16.90 7.19
N ALA A 31 0.37 16.95 7.91
CA ALA A 31 -0.06 18.14 8.64
C ALA A 31 0.98 18.57 9.69
N LEU A 32 1.51 17.63 10.49
CA LEU A 32 2.55 17.95 11.48
C LEU A 32 3.84 18.47 10.85
N ARG A 33 4.26 17.88 9.72
CA ARG A 33 5.44 18.35 8.98
C ARG A 33 5.22 19.73 8.37
N GLN A 34 4.01 20.03 7.89
CA GLN A 34 3.65 21.36 7.41
C GLN A 34 3.71 22.39 8.54
N SER A 35 3.12 22.10 9.71
CA SER A 35 3.20 23.00 10.87
C SER A 35 4.64 23.26 11.33
N LEU A 36 5.51 22.24 11.29
CA LEU A 36 6.94 22.42 11.58
C LEU A 36 7.62 23.32 10.54
N ALA A 37 7.33 23.13 9.25
CA ALA A 37 7.88 23.96 8.18
C ALA A 37 7.40 25.42 8.27
N GLU A 38 6.13 25.64 8.59
CA GLU A 38 5.57 26.97 8.83
C GLU A 38 6.23 27.68 10.01
N LEU A 39 6.43 26.96 11.12
CA LEU A 39 7.11 27.49 12.31
C LEU A 39 8.56 27.89 11.99
N ASP A 40 9.27 27.05 11.23
CA ASP A 40 10.64 27.35 10.81
C ASP A 40 10.69 28.54 9.82
N ALA A 41 9.72 28.64 8.90
CA ALA A 41 9.61 29.77 7.98
C ALA A 41 9.35 31.10 8.72
N GLN A 42 8.44 31.10 9.70
CA GLN A 42 8.18 32.28 10.55
C GLN A 42 9.44 32.71 11.30
N ARG A 43 10.17 31.76 11.88
CA ARG A 43 11.44 32.03 12.57
C ARG A 43 12.48 32.65 11.63
N MET A 44 12.61 32.14 10.41
CA MET A 44 13.54 32.68 9.41
C MET A 44 13.14 34.09 8.98
N ALA A 45 11.85 34.33 8.74
CA ALA A 45 11.33 35.64 8.38
C ALA A 45 11.56 36.69 9.48
N SER A 46 11.34 36.34 10.74
CA SER A 46 11.65 37.23 11.87
C SER A 46 13.13 37.60 11.91
N ARG A 47 14.04 36.64 11.68
CA ARG A 47 15.48 36.88 11.70
C ARG A 47 15.98 37.75 10.53
N ALA A 48 15.22 37.83 9.43
CA ALA A 48 15.58 38.61 8.25
C ALA A 48 15.19 40.09 8.34
N LEU A 49 14.48 40.51 9.39
CA LEU A 49 14.07 41.91 9.58
C LEU A 49 15.28 42.81 9.96
N PRO A 50 15.43 44.02 9.37
CA PRO A 50 16.56 44.92 9.63
C PRO A 50 16.64 45.40 11.08
N LEU A 51 17.86 45.52 11.63
CA LEU A 51 18.14 45.90 13.03
C LEU A 51 17.49 47.22 13.46
N GLU A 52 17.27 48.16 12.55
CA GLU A 52 16.61 49.44 12.81
C GLU A 52 15.15 49.28 13.27
N GLN A 53 14.48 48.19 12.89
CA GLN A 53 13.12 47.86 13.32
C GLN A 53 13.09 47.18 14.70
N TRP A 54 14.24 46.75 15.22
CA TRP A 54 14.37 46.00 16.48
C TRP A 54 14.82 46.89 17.66
N ALA A 55 15.20 48.15 17.43
CA ALA A 55 15.97 48.97 18.36
C ALA A 55 15.23 49.43 19.65
N ALA A 56 14.01 48.98 19.91
CA ALA A 56 13.29 49.29 21.16
C ALA A 56 13.59 48.25 22.26
N PRO A 57 13.91 48.65 23.50
CA PRO A 57 14.10 47.72 24.64
C PRO A 57 12.92 46.76 24.89
N ARG A 58 11.71 47.16 24.49
CA ARG A 58 10.48 46.32 24.53
C ARG A 58 10.52 45.15 23.54
N ALA A 59 11.24 45.29 22.42
CA ALA A 59 11.40 44.27 21.40
C ALA A 59 12.26 43.09 21.88
N ILE A 60 13.26 43.35 22.75
CA ILE A 60 14.15 42.31 23.30
C ILE A 60 13.35 41.34 24.21
N GLY A 61 12.50 41.87 25.09
CA GLY A 61 11.64 41.04 25.95
C GLY A 61 10.60 40.25 25.16
N ALA A 62 10.04 40.85 24.09
CA ALA A 62 9.12 40.17 23.19
C ALA A 62 9.81 39.04 22.40
N ASP A 63 11.06 39.24 21.97
CA ASP A 63 11.84 38.23 21.25
C ASP A 63 12.18 37.02 22.13
N LEU A 64 12.58 37.23 23.39
CA LEU A 64 12.85 36.11 24.30
C LEU A 64 11.60 35.25 24.56
N LEU A 65 10.43 35.88 24.74
CA LEU A 65 9.15 35.18 24.89
C LEU A 65 8.76 34.42 23.61
N TRP A 66 8.96 35.04 22.44
CA TRP A 66 8.71 34.41 21.14
C TRP A 66 9.62 33.21 20.88
N GLN A 67 10.91 33.33 21.19
CA GLN A 67 11.88 32.23 21.08
C GLN A 67 11.52 31.08 22.02
N GLY A 68 11.16 31.39 23.27
CA GLY A 68 10.72 30.39 24.25
C GLY A 68 9.41 29.69 23.86
N TRP A 69 8.47 30.41 23.26
CA TRP A 69 7.26 29.80 22.68
C TRP A 69 7.60 28.91 21.48
N THR A 70 8.38 29.41 20.51
CA THR A 70 8.78 28.66 19.31
C THR A 70 9.47 27.34 19.66
N GLN A 71 10.39 27.37 20.63
CA GLN A 71 11.11 26.17 21.06
C GLN A 71 10.17 25.13 21.68
N ARG A 72 9.23 25.55 22.55
CA ARG A 72 8.24 24.67 23.16
C ARG A 72 7.29 24.08 22.11
N THR A 73 6.74 24.92 21.24
CA THR A 73 5.85 24.49 20.15
C THR A 73 6.55 23.48 19.23
N ARG A 74 7.82 23.72 18.88
CA ARG A 74 8.61 22.79 18.07
C ARG A 74 8.83 21.45 18.77
N GLN A 75 9.12 21.46 20.07
CA GLN A 75 9.26 20.24 20.86
C GLN A 75 7.95 19.45 20.89
N GLU A 76 6.81 20.12 21.15
CA GLU A 76 5.49 19.49 21.15
C GLU A 76 5.14 18.87 19.79
N LEU A 77 5.39 19.58 18.69
CA LEU A 77 5.17 19.08 17.33
C LEU A 77 6.06 17.86 17.02
N ASN A 78 7.33 17.87 17.45
CA ASN A 78 8.23 16.74 17.26
C ASN A 78 7.81 15.51 18.07
N VAL A 79 7.32 15.68 19.29
CA VAL A 79 6.78 14.58 20.10
C VAL A 79 5.55 13.97 19.42
N LYS A 80 4.61 14.80 18.95
CA LYS A 80 3.44 14.34 18.18
C LYS A 80 3.87 13.60 16.91
N LEU A 81 4.84 14.13 16.18
CA LEU A 81 5.37 13.50 14.98
C LEU A 81 5.99 12.13 15.29
N ALA A 82 6.79 12.03 16.36
CA ALA A 82 7.36 10.75 16.79
C ALA A 82 6.27 9.72 17.12
N GLN A 83 5.21 10.12 17.82
CA GLN A 83 4.06 9.25 18.11
C GLN A 83 3.33 8.80 16.84
N VAL A 84 3.14 9.68 15.86
CA VAL A 84 2.58 9.33 14.55
C VAL A 84 3.49 8.33 13.83
N LEU A 85 4.80 8.53 13.85
CA LEU A 85 5.76 7.63 13.20
C LEU A 85 5.77 6.23 13.82
N VAL A 86 5.65 6.13 15.15
CA VAL A 86 5.50 4.84 15.84
C VAL A 86 4.22 4.13 15.38
N ARG A 87 3.06 4.82 15.44
CA ARG A 87 1.79 4.26 14.95
C ARG A 87 1.86 3.87 13.47
N LYS A 88 2.54 4.66 12.65
CA LYS A 88 2.77 4.37 11.22
C LYS A 88 3.56 3.08 11.03
N ALA A 89 4.61 2.87 11.82
CA ALA A 89 5.42 1.64 11.75
C ALA A 89 4.59 0.40 12.06
N GLU A 90 3.74 0.45 13.09
CA GLU A 90 2.83 -0.64 13.46
C GLU A 90 1.82 -0.94 12.35
N LYS A 91 1.16 0.09 11.80
CA LYS A 91 0.22 -0.09 10.68
C LYS A 91 0.91 -0.59 9.42
N LEU A 92 2.15 -0.17 9.16
CA LEU A 92 2.91 -0.63 8.01
C LEU A 92 3.23 -2.12 8.09
N ALA A 93 3.56 -2.62 9.30
CA ALA A 93 3.73 -4.05 9.52
C ALA A 93 2.43 -4.82 9.24
N ALA A 94 1.30 -4.35 9.77
CA ALA A 94 -0.02 -4.95 9.53
C ALA A 94 -0.40 -4.95 8.04
N LEU A 95 -0.16 -3.83 7.33
CA LEU A 95 -0.39 -3.71 5.89
C LEU A 95 0.44 -4.71 5.09
N ARG A 96 1.74 -4.86 5.42
CA ARG A 96 2.62 -5.85 4.77
C ARG A 96 2.12 -7.28 4.97
N HIS A 97 1.65 -7.61 6.18
CA HIS A 97 1.07 -8.94 6.44
C HIS A 97 -0.24 -9.17 5.68
N ALA A 98 -1.14 -8.18 5.65
CA ALA A 98 -2.39 -8.28 4.91
C ALA A 98 -2.14 -8.46 3.40
N PHE A 99 -1.22 -7.66 2.84
CA PHE A 99 -0.78 -7.79 1.45
C PHE A 99 -0.22 -9.18 1.15
N GLY A 100 0.71 -9.66 1.98
CA GLY A 100 1.33 -10.98 1.78
C GLY A 100 0.31 -12.12 1.79
N ARG A 101 -0.68 -12.08 2.69
CA ARG A 101 -1.77 -13.07 2.73
C ARG A 101 -2.67 -13.00 1.49
N ALA A 102 -3.08 -11.79 1.09
CA ALA A 102 -3.91 -11.59 -0.08
C ALA A 102 -3.20 -12.10 -1.35
N GLU A 103 -1.91 -11.79 -1.50
CA GLU A 103 -1.10 -12.23 -2.64
C GLU A 103 -0.89 -13.76 -2.64
N ALA A 104 -0.64 -14.37 -1.48
CA ALA A 104 -0.51 -15.83 -1.38
C ALA A 104 -1.80 -16.56 -1.81
N VAL A 105 -2.96 -16.11 -1.34
CA VAL A 105 -4.25 -16.70 -1.72
C VAL A 105 -4.52 -16.49 -3.21
N ARG A 106 -4.20 -15.30 -3.74
CA ARG A 106 -4.34 -15.00 -5.18
C ARG A 106 -3.51 -15.96 -6.03
N ARG A 107 -2.25 -16.21 -5.67
CA ARG A 107 -1.36 -17.14 -6.36
C ARG A 107 -1.89 -18.58 -6.34
N ILE A 108 -2.34 -19.06 -5.17
CA ILE A 108 -2.93 -20.42 -5.05
C ILE A 108 -4.12 -20.58 -6.00
N ILE A 109 -5.02 -19.59 -6.05
CA ILE A 109 -6.18 -19.63 -6.95
C ILE A 109 -5.75 -19.61 -8.42
N GLU A 110 -4.73 -18.81 -8.76
CA GLU A 110 -4.22 -18.72 -10.12
C GLU A 110 -3.56 -20.04 -10.58
N ASP A 111 -2.73 -20.64 -9.74
CA ASP A 111 -2.05 -21.90 -10.02
C ASP A 111 -3.05 -23.04 -10.21
N GLU A 112 -4.11 -23.08 -9.41
CA GLU A 112 -5.18 -24.05 -9.58
C GLU A 112 -5.99 -23.84 -10.86
N ARG A 113 -6.21 -22.57 -11.25
CA ARG A 113 -6.84 -22.25 -12.53
C ARG A 113 -5.96 -22.68 -13.69
N LYS A 114 -4.64 -22.50 -13.58
CA LYS A 114 -3.66 -22.97 -14.59
C LYS A 114 -3.66 -24.50 -14.66
N ALA A 115 -3.58 -25.19 -13.52
CA ALA A 115 -3.60 -26.65 -13.46
C ALA A 115 -4.89 -27.24 -14.07
N ARG A 116 -6.06 -26.66 -13.74
CA ARG A 116 -7.35 -27.09 -14.31
C ARG A 116 -7.42 -26.87 -15.82
N ARG A 117 -6.94 -25.73 -16.32
CA ARG A 117 -6.88 -25.46 -17.77
C ARG A 117 -5.99 -26.46 -18.49
N LYS A 118 -4.80 -26.75 -17.94
CA LYS A 118 -3.88 -27.75 -18.51
C LYS A 118 -4.51 -29.15 -18.54
N ALA A 119 -5.20 -29.54 -17.47
CA ALA A 119 -5.88 -30.85 -17.40
C ALA A 119 -7.11 -30.95 -18.32
N ALA A 120 -7.80 -29.84 -18.61
CA ALA A 120 -8.86 -29.80 -19.61
C ALA A 120 -8.28 -29.96 -21.02
N GLN A 121 -7.26 -29.16 -21.35
CA GLN A 121 -6.55 -29.23 -22.64
C GLN A 121 -5.97 -30.63 -22.92
N GLY A 122 -5.38 -31.29 -21.94
CA GLY A 122 -4.88 -32.66 -22.09
C GLY A 122 -5.99 -33.65 -22.46
N ARG A 123 -7.15 -33.55 -21.79
CA ARG A 123 -8.32 -34.41 -22.07
C ARG A 123 -8.90 -34.15 -23.46
N ASP A 124 -8.95 -32.89 -23.89
CA ASP A 124 -9.43 -32.54 -25.22
C ASP A 124 -8.50 -33.10 -26.31
N LEU A 125 -7.18 -33.00 -26.12
CA LEU A 125 -6.19 -33.58 -27.03
C LEU A 125 -6.27 -35.12 -27.11
N GLU A 126 -6.41 -35.80 -25.96
CA GLU A 126 -6.58 -37.25 -25.93
C GLU A 126 -7.86 -37.69 -26.63
N ARG A 127 -8.96 -36.93 -26.46
CA ARG A 127 -10.23 -37.19 -27.13
C ARG A 127 -10.10 -37.03 -28.64
N ASP A 128 -9.45 -35.97 -29.10
CA ASP A 128 -9.24 -35.72 -30.53
C ASP A 128 -8.34 -36.79 -31.17
N GLN A 129 -7.30 -37.24 -30.46
CA GLN A 129 -6.46 -38.37 -30.89
C GLN A 129 -7.26 -39.68 -31.00
N TYR A 130 -8.10 -39.98 -30.01
CA TYR A 130 -8.94 -41.18 -30.01
C TYR A 130 -9.95 -41.15 -31.17
N LEU A 131 -10.58 -40.00 -31.44
CA LEU A 131 -11.47 -39.81 -32.58
C LEU A 131 -10.74 -39.95 -33.93
N ALA A 132 -9.51 -39.45 -34.04
CA ALA A 132 -8.69 -39.63 -35.23
C ALA A 132 -8.29 -41.09 -35.48
N LEU A 133 -8.06 -41.88 -34.43
CA LEU A 133 -7.77 -43.32 -34.54
C LEU A 133 -9.01 -44.15 -34.91
N MET A 134 -10.18 -43.80 -34.36
CA MET A 134 -11.46 -44.45 -34.68
C MET A 134 -11.98 -44.09 -36.08
N ASN A 135 -11.61 -42.91 -36.59
CA ASN A 135 -11.92 -42.46 -37.96
C ASN A 135 -10.74 -42.68 -38.94
N GLY A 136 -9.66 -43.34 -38.49
CA GLY A 136 -8.54 -43.73 -39.34
C GLY A 136 -9.03 -44.62 -40.49
N PRO A 137 -8.44 -44.50 -41.70
CA PRO A 137 -9.10 -44.88 -42.94
C PRO A 137 -9.54 -46.33 -42.90
N THR A 138 -10.82 -46.56 -43.20
CA THR A 138 -11.34 -47.83 -43.73
C THR A 138 -10.59 -48.17 -45.01
N SER A 139 -9.34 -48.61 -44.88
CA SER A 139 -8.65 -49.41 -45.88
C SER A 139 -9.04 -50.85 -45.61
N ALA A 140 -10.22 -51.23 -46.08
CA ALA A 140 -10.51 -52.59 -46.44
C ALA A 140 -10.76 -52.58 -47.94
N GLY A 141 -9.66 -52.72 -48.70
CA GLY A 141 -9.76 -53.15 -50.08
C GLY A 141 -10.40 -54.54 -50.14
N GLY A 142 -11.42 -54.66 -50.97
CA GLY A 142 -11.89 -55.92 -51.56
C GLY A 142 -12.31 -55.57 -52.98
N GLN A 143 -11.35 -55.46 -53.90
CA GLN A 143 -11.05 -56.47 -54.92
C GLN A 143 -12.25 -56.87 -55.80
N ASN A 144 -12.15 -56.40 -57.06
CA ASN A 144 -12.15 -57.23 -58.26
C ASN A 144 -13.52 -57.77 -58.75
N ARG A 145 -14.14 -57.06 -59.68
CA ARG A 145 -14.38 -57.49 -61.08
C ARG A 145 -15.17 -56.44 -61.86
#